data_AF-A0A8J4VCB3-F1
#
_entry.id   AF-A0A8J4VCB3-F1
#
_cell.length_a   1.000
_cell.length_b   1.000
_cell.length_c   1.000
_cell.angle_alpha   90.00
_cell.angle_beta   90.00
_cell.angle_gamma   90.00
#
_symmetry.space_group_name_H-M   'P 1'
#
loop_
_entity.id
_entity.type
_entity.pdbx_description
1 polymer ?
#
loop_
_entity_poly.entity_id
_entity_poly.type
_entity_poly.pdbx_seq_one_letter_code
_entity_poly.pdbx_strand_id
1 'polypeptide(L)'
;GLKSPLKYIGGFDNGISHVEARYPAILFKQQLTACVEKIFGLIRDNLKKELSPLLSLCIQAPKAARVHAGKSSRSPGGVPQQLPNSQWDNIIKFLDSLMSQLRGNHVPSFFIRKLITQVFSFINISLFNSLLLRRECCTFSNGEYVKSGLAELEKWIVSVTDEFAGTSWHELNYIRQAVGFLVIHQKRKKSLAEIRQDLCPALTVRQIYRISTMYWDDKYGTQSVSNEVVAQMRENVDKDNQNLTSNSFLLDDDLSIPFSTEDIDIAIPAIDTSDIELPTFLSEYPCAQFLLQHQNVGYSRKPEWTDLIKALEVFKSS
;
A
#
# COMPACT_ATOMS: atom_id res chain seq x y z
N GLY A 1 39.91 44.93 -26.74
CA GLY A 1 39.30 45.05 -28.08
C GLY A 1 38.38 43.86 -28.27
N LEU A 2 37.07 44.10 -28.41
CA LEU A 2 36.34 44.12 -29.70
C LEU A 2 36.17 42.69 -30.27
N LYS A 3 35.00 42.17 -30.64
CA LYS A 3 33.72 42.82 -31.01
C LYS A 3 32.60 41.76 -31.09
N SER A 4 31.42 42.18 -30.68
CA SER A 4 30.11 41.63 -31.04
C SER A 4 29.74 41.89 -32.51
N PRO A 5 28.85 41.05 -33.07
CA PRO A 5 27.87 41.46 -34.09
C PRO A 5 26.47 40.96 -33.67
N LEU A 6 25.39 41.74 -33.53
CA LEU A 6 24.81 42.67 -34.48
C LEU A 6 23.72 43.53 -33.81
N LYS A 7 23.91 44.86 -33.98
CA LYS A 7 22.94 45.92 -34.25
C LYS A 7 21.48 45.79 -33.75
N TYR A 8 21.20 46.60 -32.73
CA TYR A 8 19.96 47.37 -32.61
C TYR A 8 19.92 48.49 -33.67
N ILE A 9 18.79 48.62 -34.37
CA ILE A 9 18.07 49.79 -34.94
C ILE A 9 16.77 49.13 -35.43
N GLY A 10 15.59 49.32 -34.84
CA GLY A 10 14.93 50.58 -34.52
C GLY A 10 13.61 50.59 -35.32
N GLY A 11 12.54 50.07 -34.73
CA GLY A 11 11.19 50.08 -35.28
C GLY A 11 10.19 49.76 -34.16
N PHE A 12 9.63 50.80 -33.55
CA PHE A 12 8.52 50.72 -32.62
C PHE A 12 7.32 50.08 -33.35
N ASP A 13 6.80 48.94 -32.87
CA ASP A 13 5.39 48.82 -32.47
C ASP A 13 5.10 47.45 -31.79
N ASN A 14 4.32 47.52 -30.72
CA ASN A 14 3.64 46.47 -29.95
C ASN A 14 4.45 45.37 -29.23
N GLY A 15 4.73 45.68 -27.96
CA GLY A 15 5.15 44.73 -26.95
C GLY A 15 4.10 43.67 -26.64
N ILE A 16 4.50 42.43 -26.83
CA ILE A 16 4.03 41.31 -26.01
C ILE A 16 5.30 40.59 -25.58
N SER A 17 5.63 40.68 -24.30
CA SER A 17 6.62 39.84 -23.66
C SER A 17 6.21 38.38 -23.89
N HIS A 18 6.84 37.73 -24.86
CA HIS A 18 6.79 36.28 -25.00
C HIS A 18 7.55 35.70 -23.80
N VAL A 19 6.93 35.74 -22.62
CA VAL A 19 7.39 35.00 -21.46
C VAL A 19 7.50 33.57 -21.93
N GLU A 20 8.68 32.97 -21.78
CA GLU A 20 8.95 31.60 -22.14
C GLU A 20 8.13 30.68 -21.23
N ALA A 21 6.85 30.51 -21.58
CA ALA A 21 5.78 29.84 -20.83
C ALA A 21 6.14 28.43 -20.36
N ARG A 22 7.14 27.84 -21.00
CA ARG A 22 7.67 26.52 -20.73
C ARG A 22 8.19 26.39 -19.30
N TYR A 23 8.96 27.36 -18.81
CA TYR A 23 9.57 27.25 -17.48
C TYR A 23 8.53 27.37 -16.35
N PRO A 24 7.63 28.37 -16.33
CA PRO A 24 6.54 28.43 -15.36
C PRO A 24 5.64 27.19 -15.38
N ALA A 25 5.31 26.65 -16.56
CA ALA A 25 4.48 25.46 -16.70
C ALA A 25 5.15 24.21 -16.11
N ILE A 26 6.46 24.03 -16.33
CA ILE A 26 7.23 22.92 -15.74
C ILE A 26 7.22 23.02 -14.21
N LEU A 27 7.49 24.20 -13.66
CA LEU A 27 7.47 24.41 -12.21
C LEU A 27 6.08 24.14 -11.62
N PHE A 28 5.03 24.59 -12.29
CA PHE A 28 3.66 24.32 -11.85
C PHE A 28 3.34 22.81 -11.87
N LYS A 29 3.73 22.10 -12.93
CA LYS A 29 3.59 20.63 -12.99
C LYS A 29 4.31 19.94 -11.84
N GLN A 30 5.55 20.34 -11.54
CA GLN A 30 6.31 19.80 -10.42
C GLN A 30 5.63 20.04 -9.07
N GLN A 31 5.07 21.23 -8.86
CA GLN A 31 4.31 21.54 -7.64
C GLN A 31 3.02 20.71 -7.53
N LEU A 32 2.31 20.49 -8.64
CA LEU A 32 1.14 19.61 -8.66
C LEU A 32 1.51 18.17 -8.34
N THR A 33 2.57 17.63 -8.95
CA THR A 33 3.06 16.29 -8.62
C THR A 33 3.38 16.20 -7.12
N ALA A 34 4.18 17.12 -6.58
CA ALA A 34 4.54 17.11 -5.16
C ALA A 34 3.29 17.21 -4.24
N CYS A 35 2.26 17.94 -4.67
CA CYS A 35 0.98 18.02 -3.96
C CYS A 35 0.26 16.65 -3.96
N VAL A 36 0.18 15.98 -5.11
CA VAL A 36 -0.42 14.64 -5.23
C VAL A 36 0.33 13.62 -4.38
N GLU A 37 1.67 13.61 -4.43
CA GLU A 37 2.52 12.75 -3.61
C GLU A 37 2.28 12.98 -2.11
N LYS A 38 2.21 14.24 -1.68
CA LYS A 38 1.92 14.61 -0.30
C LYS A 38 0.53 14.13 0.14
N ILE A 39 -0.50 14.36 -0.68
CA ILE A 39 -1.86 13.91 -0.38
C ILE A 39 -1.91 12.38 -0.31
N PHE A 40 -1.28 11.69 -1.25
CA PHE A 40 -1.20 10.23 -1.26
C PHE A 40 -0.53 9.70 0.01
N GLY A 41 0.61 10.28 0.42
CA GLY A 41 1.30 9.95 1.65
C GLY A 41 0.42 10.14 2.89
N LEU A 42 -0.31 11.26 2.97
CA LEU A 42 -1.25 11.53 4.07
C LEU A 42 -2.39 10.49 4.14
N ILE A 43 -3.00 10.16 2.99
CA ILE A 43 -4.04 9.14 2.91
C ILE A 43 -3.47 7.80 3.38
N ARG A 44 -2.33 7.37 2.83
CA ARG A 44 -1.66 6.12 3.20
C ARG A 44 -1.41 6.05 4.71
N ASP A 45 -0.85 7.09 5.31
CA ASP A 45 -0.49 7.10 6.72
C ASP A 45 -1.73 7.07 7.62
N ASN A 46 -2.83 7.71 7.22
CA ASN A 46 -4.10 7.62 7.92
C ASN A 46 -4.71 6.21 7.85
N LEU A 47 -4.68 5.58 6.68
CA LEU A 47 -5.14 4.20 6.52
C LEU A 47 -4.33 3.23 7.38
N LYS A 48 -3.00 3.39 7.43
CA LYS A 48 -2.13 2.59 8.32
C LYS A 48 -2.54 2.74 9.78
N LYS A 49 -2.83 3.96 10.24
CA LYS A 49 -3.28 4.24 11.62
C LYS A 49 -4.61 3.57 11.94
N GLU A 50 -5.58 3.64 11.04
CA GLU A 50 -6.90 3.01 11.22
C GLU A 50 -6.85 1.49 11.17
N LEU A 51 -5.99 0.93 10.31
CA LEU A 51 -5.86 -0.50 10.10
C LEU A 51 -5.04 -1.20 11.21
N SER A 52 -4.05 -0.52 11.77
CA SER A 52 -3.18 -1.04 12.85
C SER A 52 -3.93 -1.71 14.02
N PRO A 53 -4.94 -1.06 14.66
CA PRO A 53 -5.69 -1.70 15.74
C PRO A 53 -6.45 -2.96 15.28
N LEU A 54 -6.99 -2.98 14.05
CA LEU A 54 -7.68 -4.16 13.52
C LEU A 54 -6.71 -5.34 13.33
N LEU A 55 -5.51 -5.07 12.80
CA LEU A 55 -4.47 -6.09 12.63
C LEU A 55 -3.98 -6.66 13.97
N SER A 56 -3.89 -5.82 15.00
CA SER A 56 -3.51 -6.26 16.34
C SER A 56 -4.47 -7.31 16.94
N LEU A 57 -5.73 -7.31 16.52
CA LEU A 57 -6.76 -8.27 16.93
C LEU A 57 -6.79 -9.53 16.05
N CYS A 58 -6.25 -9.48 14.83
CA CYS A 58 -6.29 -10.57 13.85
C CYS A 58 -5.10 -11.52 13.92
N ILE A 59 -4.05 -11.15 14.63
CA ILE A 59 -2.80 -11.92 14.70
C ILE A 59 -2.85 -13.06 15.73
N GLN A 60 -3.82 -13.05 16.64
CA GLN A 60 -4.06 -14.13 17.59
C GLN A 60 -5.46 -14.71 17.42
N ALA A 61 -5.55 -16.04 17.34
CA ALA A 61 -6.83 -16.75 17.33
C ALA A 61 -7.64 -16.39 18.59
N PRO A 62 -8.93 -16.01 18.45
CA PRO A 62 -9.81 -15.77 19.59
C PRO A 62 -9.84 -17.03 20.45
N LYS A 63 -9.30 -16.94 21.66
CA LYS A 63 -9.44 -18.02 22.63
C LYS A 63 -10.90 -17.99 23.06
N ALA A 64 -11.67 -19.01 22.69
CA ALA A 64 -12.98 -19.24 23.30
C ALA A 64 -12.76 -19.17 24.81
N ALA A 65 -13.42 -18.20 25.47
CA ALA A 65 -13.30 -18.03 26.90
C ALA A 65 -13.51 -19.40 27.53
N ARG A 66 -12.50 -19.90 28.25
CA ARG A 66 -12.69 -21.03 29.14
C ARG A 66 -13.65 -20.55 30.20
N VAL A 67 -14.96 -20.68 29.92
CA VAL A 67 -16.01 -20.61 30.92
C VAL A 67 -15.56 -21.61 31.97
N HIS A 68 -15.22 -21.10 33.14
CA HIS A 68 -14.87 -21.93 34.28
C HIS A 68 -15.95 -23.00 34.40
N ALA A 69 -15.52 -24.26 34.49
CA ALA A 69 -16.36 -25.42 34.57
C ALA A 69 -17.27 -25.37 35.81
N GLY A 70 -18.38 -24.63 35.70
CA GLY A 70 -19.58 -24.82 36.49
C GLY A 70 -20.43 -25.85 35.75
N LYS A 71 -20.59 -27.02 36.36
CA LYS A 71 -21.40 -28.14 35.87
C LYS A 71 -22.75 -27.66 35.30
N SER A 72 -23.01 -27.95 34.02
CA SER A 72 -24.38 -28.23 33.58
C SER A 72 -24.42 -29.04 32.28
N SER A 73 -25.05 -30.20 32.39
CA SER A 73 -25.82 -30.95 31.40
C SER A 73 -25.31 -31.14 29.97
N ARG A 74 -25.05 -32.41 29.65
CA ARG A 74 -24.84 -32.95 28.30
C ARG A 74 -26.05 -32.73 27.40
N SER A 75 -25.82 -32.18 26.20
CA SER A 75 -26.67 -32.38 25.03
C SER A 75 -25.77 -32.78 23.84
N PRO A 76 -25.97 -33.93 23.18
CA PRO A 76 -25.17 -34.34 22.03
C PRO A 76 -25.91 -33.92 20.74
N GLY A 77 -25.44 -32.87 20.08
CA GLY A 77 -26.05 -32.43 18.82
C GLY A 77 -25.84 -30.95 18.54
N GLY A 78 -24.59 -30.53 18.40
CA GLY A 78 -24.26 -29.18 17.93
C GLY A 78 -23.15 -29.30 16.90
N VAL A 79 -23.47 -28.97 15.65
CA VAL A 79 -22.48 -28.64 14.60
C VAL A 79 -21.42 -27.74 15.23
N PRO A 80 -20.11 -27.96 15.02
CA PRO A 80 -19.11 -27.04 15.53
C PRO A 80 -19.43 -25.66 14.95
N GLN A 81 -19.96 -24.77 15.79
CA GLN A 81 -20.16 -23.38 15.46
C GLN A 81 -18.75 -22.84 15.20
N GLN A 82 -18.37 -22.76 13.93
CA GLN A 82 -17.32 -21.87 13.49
C GLN A 82 -17.75 -20.50 14.01
N LEU A 83 -17.12 -20.01 15.09
CA LEU A 83 -17.22 -18.60 15.38
C LEU A 83 -16.76 -17.91 14.09
N PRO A 84 -17.58 -17.08 13.44
CA PRO A 84 -17.13 -16.32 12.28
C PRO A 84 -15.81 -15.65 12.64
N ASN A 85 -14.89 -15.57 11.69
CA ASN A 85 -13.63 -14.86 11.83
C ASN A 85 -13.90 -13.34 11.98
N SER A 86 -14.61 -12.95 13.04
CA SER A 86 -15.23 -11.64 13.22
C SER A 86 -14.21 -10.50 13.21
N GLN A 87 -12.96 -10.82 13.57
CA GLN A 87 -11.85 -9.87 13.50
C GLN A 87 -11.40 -9.62 12.06
N TRP A 88 -11.26 -10.68 11.25
CA TRP A 88 -10.93 -10.55 9.83
C TRP A 88 -12.07 -9.89 9.06
N ASP A 89 -13.32 -10.17 9.41
CA ASP A 89 -14.49 -9.49 8.82
C ASP A 89 -14.42 -7.96 9.01
N ASN A 90 -13.85 -7.48 10.12
CA ASN A 90 -13.67 -6.04 10.32
C ASN A 90 -12.63 -5.44 9.37
N ILE A 91 -11.56 -6.19 9.06
CA ILE A 91 -10.58 -5.77 8.04
C ILE A 91 -11.26 -5.76 6.66
N ILE A 92 -12.03 -6.78 6.31
CA ILE A 92 -12.75 -6.85 5.04
C ILE A 92 -13.71 -5.66 4.90
N LYS A 93 -14.50 -5.37 5.93
CA LYS A 93 -15.40 -4.19 5.95
C LYS A 93 -14.64 -2.87 5.81
N PHE A 94 -13.48 -2.74 6.45
CA PHE A 94 -12.63 -1.57 6.29
C PHE A 94 -12.17 -1.40 4.83
N LEU A 95 -11.71 -2.49 4.19
CA LEU A 95 -11.30 -2.48 2.79
C LEU A 95 -12.47 -2.16 1.84
N ASP A 96 -13.66 -2.72 2.09
CA ASP A 96 -14.88 -2.42 1.34
C ASP A 96 -15.26 -0.94 1.45
N SER A 97 -15.22 -0.38 2.66
CA SER A 97 -15.49 1.04 2.91
C SER A 97 -14.49 1.92 2.16
N LEU A 98 -13.20 1.59 2.24
CA LEU A 98 -12.14 2.30 1.51
C LEU A 98 -12.42 2.29 0.00
N MET A 99 -12.71 1.13 -0.58
CA MET A 99 -13.01 1.02 -2.01
C MET A 99 -14.26 1.81 -2.42
N SER A 100 -15.31 1.77 -1.61
CA SER A 100 -16.52 2.55 -1.84
C SER A 100 -16.23 4.05 -1.82
N GLN A 101 -15.41 4.53 -0.88
CA GLN A 101 -15.03 5.94 -0.79
C GLN A 101 -14.16 6.37 -1.96
N LEU A 102 -13.14 5.61 -2.32
CA LEU A 102 -12.25 5.95 -3.45
C LEU A 102 -13.02 6.02 -4.77
N ARG A 103 -13.92 5.06 -5.00
CA ARG A 103 -14.78 5.06 -6.19
C ARG A 103 -15.81 6.19 -6.18
N GLY A 104 -16.45 6.44 -5.04
CA GLY A 104 -17.41 7.54 -4.88
C GLY A 104 -16.80 8.93 -5.06
N ASN A 105 -15.49 9.07 -4.80
CA ASN A 105 -14.73 10.30 -5.04
C ASN A 105 -14.02 10.32 -6.40
N HIS A 106 -14.36 9.40 -7.32
CA HIS A 106 -13.81 9.32 -8.67
C HIS A 106 -12.26 9.29 -8.73
N VAL A 107 -11.63 8.66 -7.74
CA VAL A 107 -10.16 8.51 -7.72
C VAL A 107 -9.75 7.60 -8.88
N PRO A 108 -8.78 8.00 -9.73
CA PRO A 108 -8.29 7.15 -10.82
C PRO A 108 -7.82 5.78 -10.33
N SER A 109 -8.14 4.73 -11.09
CA SER A 109 -7.81 3.33 -10.75
C SER A 109 -6.31 3.11 -10.52
N PHE A 110 -5.46 3.89 -11.20
CA PHE A 110 -4.01 3.94 -10.96
C PHE A 110 -3.67 4.23 -9.49
N PHE A 111 -4.19 5.31 -8.91
CA PHE A 111 -3.91 5.67 -7.52
C PHE A 111 -4.53 4.69 -6.54
N ILE A 112 -5.74 4.19 -6.84
CA ILE A 112 -6.39 3.16 -6.05
C ILE A 112 -5.49 1.93 -5.97
N ARG A 113 -4.99 1.44 -7.12
CA ARG A 113 -4.10 0.27 -7.18
C ARG A 113 -2.83 0.45 -6.37
N LYS A 114 -2.19 1.62 -6.48
CA LYS A 114 -1.00 1.96 -5.70
C LYS A 114 -1.29 1.98 -4.19
N LEU A 115 -2.45 2.50 -3.80
CA LEU A 115 -2.88 2.56 -2.41
C LEU A 115 -3.19 1.17 -1.83
N ILE A 116 -3.95 0.35 -2.56
CA ILE A 116 -4.27 -1.02 -2.13
C ILE A 116 -3.00 -1.86 -2.02
N THR A 117 -2.05 -1.72 -2.95
CA THR A 117 -0.74 -2.40 -2.86
C THR A 117 -0.02 -2.04 -1.55
N GLN A 118 0.04 -0.74 -1.21
CA GLN A 118 0.64 -0.25 0.03
C GLN A 118 -0.09 -0.75 1.29
N VAL A 119 -1.42 -0.83 1.25
CA VAL A 119 -2.22 -1.39 2.35
C VAL A 119 -1.88 -2.86 2.57
N PHE A 120 -1.81 -3.68 1.51
CA PHE A 120 -1.48 -5.10 1.62
C PHE A 120 -0.03 -5.34 2.05
N SER A 121 0.90 -4.50 1.60
CA SER A 121 2.28 -4.50 2.08
C SER A 121 2.36 -4.19 3.58
N PHE A 122 1.58 -3.21 4.05
CA PHE A 122 1.49 -2.89 5.48
C PHE A 122 0.86 -4.02 6.31
N ILE A 123 -0.18 -4.68 5.80
CA ILE A 123 -0.77 -5.88 6.44
C ILE A 123 0.29 -6.96 6.59
N ASN A 124 1.05 -7.24 5.52
CA ASN A 124 2.12 -8.22 5.53
C ASN A 124 3.17 -7.92 6.61
N ILE A 125 3.74 -6.72 6.59
CA ILE A 125 4.76 -6.26 7.54
C ILE A 125 4.25 -6.34 8.97
N SER A 126 3.04 -5.81 9.22
CA SER A 126 2.46 -5.74 10.56
C SER A 126 2.22 -7.13 11.16
N LEU A 127 1.61 -8.04 10.40
CA LEU A 127 1.33 -9.40 10.87
C LEU A 127 2.62 -10.21 11.03
N PHE A 128 3.54 -10.10 10.07
CA PHE A 128 4.79 -10.84 10.09
C PHE A 128 5.69 -10.40 11.25
N ASN A 129 5.88 -9.09 11.45
CA ASN A 129 6.65 -8.57 12.58
C ASN A 129 6.00 -8.96 13.92
N SER A 130 4.68 -8.89 14.03
CA SER A 130 3.95 -9.31 15.23
C SER A 130 4.10 -10.80 15.54
N LEU A 131 4.26 -11.64 14.51
CA LEU A 131 4.52 -13.08 14.64
C LEU A 131 5.96 -13.36 15.10
N LEU A 132 6.94 -12.62 14.58
CA LEU A 132 8.35 -12.76 14.96
C LEU A 132 8.69 -12.25 16.37
N LEU A 133 7.85 -11.37 16.91
CA LEU A 133 8.04 -10.78 18.23
C LEU A 133 7.38 -11.58 19.36
N ARG A 134 6.40 -12.45 19.05
CA ARG A 134 5.53 -13.07 20.06
C ARG A 134 5.43 -14.58 19.90
N ARG A 135 5.85 -15.30 20.94
CA ARG A 135 5.91 -16.77 20.94
C ARG A 135 4.53 -17.40 20.80
N GLU A 136 3.52 -16.80 21.41
CA GLU A 136 2.13 -17.25 21.38
C GLU A 136 1.47 -17.11 20.00
N CYS A 137 2.12 -16.43 19.05
CA CYS A 137 1.66 -16.35 17.66
C CYS A 137 2.24 -17.46 16.78
N CYS A 138 3.29 -18.14 17.25
CA CYS A 138 3.95 -19.24 16.55
C CYS A 138 3.38 -20.59 16.98
N THR A 139 2.06 -20.79 16.85
CA THR A 139 1.43 -22.10 17.12
C THR A 139 0.77 -22.67 15.88
N PHE A 140 0.51 -23.98 15.88
CA PHE A 140 -0.21 -24.61 14.77
C PHE A 140 -1.61 -24.00 14.61
N SER A 141 -2.37 -23.92 15.71
CA SER A 141 -3.73 -23.38 15.67
C SER A 141 -3.76 -21.91 15.26
N ASN A 142 -2.79 -21.11 15.71
CA ASN A 142 -2.69 -19.72 15.26
C ASN A 142 -2.31 -19.60 13.78
N GLY A 143 -1.43 -20.49 13.29
CA GLY A 143 -1.11 -20.60 11.88
C GLY A 143 -2.34 -20.91 11.02
N GLU A 144 -3.20 -21.84 11.44
CA GLU A 144 -4.47 -22.14 10.75
C GLU A 144 -5.41 -20.93 10.73
N TYR A 145 -5.54 -20.25 11.86
CA TYR A 145 -6.39 -19.07 11.99
C TYR A 145 -5.95 -17.93 11.05
N VAL A 146 -4.67 -17.55 11.10
CA VAL A 146 -4.15 -16.48 10.24
C VAL A 146 -4.20 -16.91 8.77
N LYS A 147 -3.86 -18.17 8.45
CA LYS A 147 -3.97 -18.70 7.07
C LYS A 147 -5.39 -18.60 6.53
N SER A 148 -6.41 -18.87 7.35
CA SER A 148 -7.82 -18.74 6.96
C SER A 148 -8.20 -17.28 6.73
N GLY A 149 -7.73 -16.36 7.58
CA GLY A 149 -7.93 -14.92 7.38
C GLY A 149 -7.28 -14.37 6.11
N LEU A 150 -6.05 -14.81 5.79
CA LEU A 150 -5.38 -14.47 4.54
C LEU A 150 -6.15 -14.98 3.31
N ALA A 151 -6.85 -16.12 3.42
CA ALA A 151 -7.69 -16.62 2.34
C ALA A 151 -8.94 -15.75 2.11
N GLU A 152 -9.50 -15.14 3.16
CA GLU A 152 -10.57 -14.14 2.98
C GLU A 152 -10.06 -12.86 2.31
N LEU A 153 -8.84 -12.41 2.65
CA LEU A 153 -8.19 -11.30 1.95
C LEU A 153 -7.91 -11.61 0.47
N GLU A 154 -7.52 -12.85 0.15
CA GLU A 154 -7.35 -13.31 -1.23
C GLU A 154 -8.66 -13.22 -2.03
N LYS A 155 -9.76 -13.73 -1.44
CA LYS A 155 -11.09 -13.61 -2.05
C LYS A 155 -11.49 -12.15 -2.28
N TRP A 156 -11.19 -11.28 -1.32
CA TRP A 156 -11.46 -9.85 -1.45
C TRP A 156 -10.70 -9.22 -2.62
N ILE A 157 -9.39 -9.49 -2.75
CA ILE A 157 -8.57 -9.03 -3.90
C ILE A 157 -9.20 -9.46 -5.22
N VAL A 158 -9.59 -10.74 -5.33
CA VAL A 158 -10.20 -11.27 -6.55
C VAL A 158 -11.53 -10.57 -6.86
N SER A 159 -12.33 -10.26 -5.84
CA SER A 159 -13.63 -9.59 -5.99
C SER A 159 -13.53 -8.15 -6.51
N VAL A 160 -12.45 -7.45 -6.17
CA VAL A 160 -12.22 -6.04 -6.52
C VAL A 160 -11.57 -5.89 -7.91
N THR A 161 -11.23 -7.01 -8.56
CA THR A 161 -10.66 -7.14 -9.92
C THR A 161 -9.23 -6.61 -10.07
N ASP A 162 -8.54 -7.06 -11.13
CA ASP A 162 -7.16 -6.64 -11.43
C ASP A 162 -7.05 -5.12 -11.68
N GLU A 163 -8.13 -4.47 -12.11
CA GLU A 163 -8.17 -3.04 -12.35
C GLU A 163 -7.75 -2.22 -11.11
N PHE A 164 -8.22 -2.62 -9.93
CA PHE A 164 -8.02 -1.88 -8.68
C PHE A 164 -7.08 -2.59 -7.72
N ALA A 165 -7.02 -3.93 -7.72
CA ALA A 165 -6.17 -4.66 -6.79
C ALA A 165 -4.80 -5.02 -7.40
N GLY A 166 -4.68 -5.12 -8.72
CA GLY A 166 -3.44 -5.48 -9.41
C GLY A 166 -2.71 -6.66 -8.76
N THR A 167 -1.42 -6.48 -8.48
CA THR A 167 -0.56 -7.51 -7.90
C THR A 167 -0.58 -7.58 -6.37
N SER A 168 -1.52 -6.92 -5.68
CA SER A 168 -1.52 -6.77 -4.21
C SER A 168 -1.46 -8.09 -3.43
N TRP A 169 -1.87 -9.22 -4.01
CA TRP A 169 -1.74 -10.54 -3.39
C TRP A 169 -0.28 -10.95 -3.11
N HIS A 170 0.66 -10.50 -3.97
CA HIS A 170 2.07 -10.82 -3.85
C HIS A 170 2.72 -10.10 -2.66
N GLU A 171 2.17 -8.97 -2.23
CA GLU A 171 2.65 -8.20 -1.08
C GLU A 171 2.55 -9.00 0.23
N LEU A 172 1.66 -9.99 0.31
CA LEU A 172 1.46 -10.85 1.49
C LEU A 172 2.47 -12.02 1.59
N ASN A 173 3.51 -12.06 0.76
CA ASN A 173 4.42 -13.19 0.64
C ASN A 173 5.08 -13.63 1.96
N TYR A 174 5.56 -12.70 2.81
CA TYR A 174 6.25 -13.04 4.06
C TYR A 174 5.33 -13.71 5.07
N ILE A 175 4.17 -13.10 5.37
CA ILE A 175 3.23 -13.68 6.31
C ILE A 175 2.64 -15.00 5.78
N ARG A 176 2.35 -15.09 4.48
CA ARG A 176 1.84 -16.32 3.84
C ARG A 176 2.83 -17.48 3.98
N GLN A 177 4.11 -17.26 3.70
CA GLN A 177 5.14 -18.28 3.84
C GLN A 177 5.35 -18.66 5.31
N ALA A 178 5.36 -17.68 6.23
CA ALA A 178 5.48 -17.94 7.66
C ALA A 178 4.35 -18.83 8.20
N VAL A 179 3.09 -18.47 7.94
CA VAL A 179 1.94 -19.26 8.44
C VAL A 179 1.79 -20.57 7.68
N GLY A 180 2.13 -20.58 6.39
CA GLY A 180 2.22 -21.80 5.58
C GLY A 180 3.22 -22.78 6.18
N PHE A 181 4.39 -22.30 6.61
CA PHE A 181 5.37 -23.10 7.34
C PHE A 181 4.83 -23.58 8.69
N LEU A 182 4.18 -22.72 9.49
CA LEU A 182 3.61 -23.08 10.79
C LEU A 182 2.62 -24.25 10.73
N VAL A 183 1.82 -24.37 9.67
CA VAL A 183 0.80 -25.42 9.53
C VAL A 183 1.31 -26.74 8.93
N ILE A 184 2.60 -26.88 8.67
CA ILE A 184 3.17 -28.15 8.16
C ILE A 184 3.25 -29.17 9.29
N HIS A 185 2.69 -30.38 9.14
CA HIS A 185 2.78 -31.40 10.18
C HIS A 185 4.17 -32.06 10.30
N GLN A 186 4.87 -32.25 9.19
CA GLN A 186 6.12 -33.04 9.14
C GLN A 186 7.38 -32.15 9.07
N LYS A 187 7.42 -31.02 9.81
CA LYS A 187 8.55 -30.06 9.80
C LYS A 187 9.88 -30.74 10.13
N ARG A 188 9.87 -31.71 11.04
CA ARG A 188 11.07 -32.47 11.45
C ARG A 188 11.76 -33.22 10.30
N LYS A 189 11.04 -33.56 9.24
CA LYS A 189 11.57 -34.27 8.07
C LYS A 189 12.12 -33.33 6.99
N LYS A 190 11.95 -32.01 7.16
CA LYS A 190 12.38 -31.01 6.18
C LYS A 190 13.82 -30.60 6.45
N SER A 191 14.64 -30.64 5.40
CA SER A 191 16.00 -30.12 5.40
C SER A 191 16.00 -28.59 5.36
N LEU A 192 17.13 -27.98 5.74
CA LEU A 192 17.29 -26.53 5.64
C LEU A 192 17.15 -26.02 4.19
N ALA A 193 17.62 -26.79 3.21
CA ALA A 193 17.51 -26.44 1.80
C ALA A 193 16.05 -26.39 1.33
N GLU A 194 15.26 -27.44 1.59
CA GLU A 194 13.82 -27.46 1.26
C GLU A 194 13.06 -26.32 1.94
N ILE A 195 13.37 -26.02 3.21
CA ILE A 195 12.71 -24.92 3.92
C ILE A 195 13.00 -23.57 3.25
N ARG A 196 14.25 -23.34 2.83
CA ARG A 196 14.65 -22.07 2.21
C ARG A 196 14.22 -21.93 0.76
N GLN A 197 14.22 -23.01 -0.01
CA GLN A 197 14.00 -22.95 -1.46
C GLN A 197 12.52 -23.15 -1.82
N ASP A 198 11.85 -24.08 -1.13
CA ASP A 198 10.50 -24.51 -1.52
C ASP A 198 9.42 -23.92 -0.63
N LEU A 199 9.68 -23.79 0.67
CA LEU A 199 8.67 -23.38 1.65
C LEU A 199 8.67 -21.88 1.94
N CYS A 200 9.85 -21.31 2.16
CA CYS A 200 10.03 -19.94 2.62
C CYS A 200 11.10 -19.16 1.81
N PRO A 201 11.03 -19.07 0.47
CA PRO A 201 12.03 -18.39 -0.35
C PRO A 201 12.14 -16.88 -0.10
N ALA A 202 11.11 -16.23 0.46
CA ALA A 202 11.18 -14.81 0.79
C ALA A 202 11.81 -14.54 2.17
N LEU A 203 11.86 -15.54 3.07
CA LEU A 203 12.33 -15.34 4.44
C LEU A 203 13.84 -15.58 4.55
N THR A 204 14.50 -14.76 5.37
CA THR A 204 15.91 -14.97 5.71
C THR A 204 16.08 -16.15 6.67
N VAL A 205 17.28 -16.74 6.70
CA VAL A 205 17.60 -17.84 7.66
C VAL A 205 17.36 -17.40 9.10
N ARG A 206 17.65 -16.12 9.42
CA ARG A 206 17.41 -15.51 10.73
C ARG A 206 15.92 -15.50 11.11
N GLN A 207 15.05 -15.14 10.17
CA GLN A 207 13.59 -15.14 10.38
C GLN A 207 13.06 -16.57 10.55
N ILE A 208 13.48 -17.50 9.70
CA ILE A 208 13.07 -18.91 9.79
C ILE A 208 13.52 -19.53 11.12
N TYR A 209 14.75 -19.25 11.54
CA TYR A 209 15.29 -19.68 12.84
C TYR A 209 14.44 -19.15 14.01
N ARG A 210 14.07 -17.87 13.97
CA ARG A 210 13.22 -17.24 14.99
C ARG A 210 11.85 -17.92 15.07
N ILE A 211 11.18 -18.13 13.94
CA ILE A 211 9.89 -18.84 13.89
C ILE A 211 10.03 -20.27 14.43
N SER A 212 11.05 -20.99 13.97
CA SER A 212 11.30 -22.40 14.31
C SER A 212 11.54 -22.63 15.80
N THR A 213 12.25 -21.70 16.45
CA THR A 213 12.58 -21.77 17.88
C THR A 213 11.45 -21.29 18.79
N MET A 214 10.58 -20.40 18.30
CA MET A 214 9.38 -19.99 19.03
C MET A 214 8.22 -20.97 18.86
N TYR A 215 8.22 -21.75 17.78
CA TYR A 215 7.13 -22.66 17.44
C TYR A 215 6.83 -23.70 18.52
N TRP A 216 5.54 -23.93 18.76
CA TRP A 216 5.06 -25.14 19.42
C TRP A 216 3.69 -25.56 18.88
N ASP A 217 3.43 -26.88 18.81
CA ASP A 217 2.15 -27.41 18.37
C ASP A 217 1.19 -27.57 19.54
N ASP A 218 0.11 -26.79 19.52
CA ASP A 218 -0.93 -26.74 20.54
C ASP A 218 -2.15 -27.64 20.26
N LYS A 219 -2.15 -28.34 19.12
CA LYS A 219 -3.28 -29.13 18.63
C LYS A 219 -2.96 -30.61 18.47
N TYR A 220 -1.84 -30.94 17.85
CA TYR A 220 -1.47 -32.32 17.51
C TYR A 220 -0.18 -32.81 18.19
N GLY A 221 0.52 -31.93 18.91
CA GLY A 221 1.79 -32.28 19.56
C GLY A 221 2.91 -32.63 18.58
N THR A 222 2.81 -32.20 17.31
CA THR A 222 3.90 -32.37 16.34
C THR A 222 5.12 -31.54 16.74
N GLN A 223 6.29 -32.04 16.36
CA GLN A 223 7.55 -31.39 16.66
C GLN A 223 7.88 -30.33 15.60
N SER A 224 8.68 -29.34 16.02
CA SER A 224 9.30 -28.37 15.11
C SER A 224 10.29 -29.04 14.13
N VAL A 225 11.07 -28.23 13.43
CA VAL A 225 12.23 -28.70 12.65
C VAL A 225 13.22 -29.47 13.51
N SER A 226 14.06 -30.30 12.88
CA SER A 226 15.04 -31.12 13.60
C SER A 226 16.10 -30.27 14.31
N ASN A 227 16.68 -30.78 15.39
CA ASN A 227 17.75 -30.10 16.13
C ASN A 227 18.97 -29.81 15.24
N GLU A 228 19.25 -30.68 14.27
CA GLU A 228 20.31 -30.49 13.28
C GLU A 228 20.04 -29.23 12.43
N VAL A 229 18.83 -29.09 11.91
CA VAL A 229 18.44 -27.91 11.12
C VAL A 229 18.51 -26.64 11.97
N VAL A 230 18.08 -26.68 13.24
CA VAL A 230 18.22 -25.55 14.17
C VAL A 230 19.68 -25.18 14.39
N ALA A 231 20.57 -26.15 14.53
CA ALA A 231 22.01 -25.92 14.69
C ALA A 231 22.63 -25.29 13.43
N GLN A 232 22.31 -25.81 12.25
CA GLN A 232 22.74 -25.23 10.96
C GLN A 232 22.25 -23.79 10.80
N MET A 233 20.99 -23.52 11.16
CA MET A 233 20.44 -22.17 11.12
C MET A 233 21.18 -21.24 12.09
N ARG A 234 21.46 -21.69 13.32
CA ARG A 234 22.21 -20.92 14.31
C ARG A 234 23.60 -20.53 13.80
N GLU A 235 24.35 -21.48 13.25
CA GLU A 235 25.67 -21.20 12.68
C GLU A 235 25.61 -20.16 11.55
N ASN A 236 24.59 -20.22 10.69
CA ASN A 236 24.40 -19.20 9.65
C ASN A 236 24.07 -17.83 10.24
N VAL A 237 23.21 -17.75 11.25
CA VAL A 237 22.90 -16.48 11.94
C VAL A 237 24.15 -15.91 12.62
N ASP A 238 24.98 -16.75 13.23
CA ASP A 238 26.22 -16.33 13.90
C ASP A 238 27.25 -15.79 12.88
N LYS A 239 27.34 -16.40 11.69
CA LYS A 239 28.14 -15.89 10.58
C LYS A 239 27.60 -14.56 10.06
N ASP A 240 26.29 -14.44 9.89
CA ASP A 240 25.65 -13.21 9.42
C ASP A 240 25.84 -12.06 10.41
N ASN A 241 25.83 -12.34 11.73
CA ASN A 241 26.07 -11.32 12.76
C ASN A 241 27.47 -10.69 12.69
N GLN A 242 28.45 -11.41 12.15
CA GLN A 242 29.80 -10.89 11.93
C GLN A 242 29.87 -9.96 10.70
N ASN A 243 28.88 -10.01 9.81
CA ASN A 243 28.76 -9.13 8.65
C ASN A 243 27.85 -7.94 8.99
N LEU A 244 28.37 -6.71 8.92
CA LEU A 244 27.67 -5.49 9.38
C LEU A 244 26.45 -5.05 8.54
N THR A 245 26.13 -5.72 7.44
CA THR A 245 25.23 -5.17 6.42
C THR A 245 23.74 -5.45 6.62
N SER A 246 23.32 -6.42 7.44
CA SER A 246 21.88 -6.63 7.75
C SER A 246 21.66 -7.55 8.95
N ASN A 247 21.50 -6.96 10.14
CA ASN A 247 21.21 -7.68 11.38
C ASN A 247 19.72 -7.69 11.78
N SER A 248 18.85 -6.98 11.06
CA SER A 248 17.43 -6.96 11.39
C SER A 248 16.74 -8.26 10.96
N PHE A 249 15.88 -8.79 11.83
CA PHE A 249 14.94 -9.86 11.47
C PHE A 249 13.53 -9.33 11.17
N LEU A 250 13.27 -8.06 11.49
CA LEU A 250 12.00 -7.39 11.21
C LEU A 250 12.02 -6.80 9.80
N LEU A 251 10.84 -6.71 9.19
CA LEU A 251 10.64 -5.98 7.95
C LEU A 251 10.50 -4.49 8.25
N ASP A 252 11.16 -3.68 7.44
CA ASP A 252 11.06 -2.22 7.49
C ASP A 252 9.85 -1.74 6.69
N ASP A 253 9.24 -0.64 7.14
CA ASP A 253 8.14 0.01 6.43
C ASP A 253 8.68 0.98 5.38
N ASP A 254 8.40 0.71 4.10
CA ASP A 254 8.78 1.62 3.01
C ASP A 254 7.76 2.77 2.92
N LEU A 255 8.23 3.98 3.23
CA LEU A 255 7.44 5.20 3.18
C LEU A 255 7.58 5.96 1.85
N SER A 256 8.28 5.38 0.87
CA SER A 256 8.42 5.96 -0.45
C SER A 256 7.07 6.06 -1.17
N ILE A 257 6.98 7.00 -2.12
CA ILE A 257 5.84 7.10 -3.01
C ILE A 257 5.99 6.05 -4.11
N PRO A 258 4.96 5.21 -4.36
CA PRO A 258 5.10 4.06 -5.25
C PRO A 258 4.89 4.40 -6.73
N PHE A 259 5.07 5.65 -7.15
CA PHE A 259 4.90 6.11 -8.53
C PHE A 259 5.75 7.35 -8.82
N SER A 260 6.10 7.54 -10.10
CA SER A 260 6.77 8.76 -10.60
C SER A 260 5.82 9.69 -11.35
N THR A 261 6.32 10.85 -11.78
CA THR A 261 5.54 11.78 -12.63
C THR A 261 5.22 11.14 -13.99
N GLU A 262 6.16 10.38 -14.54
CA GLU A 262 5.99 9.68 -15.82
C GLU A 262 4.89 8.61 -15.73
N ASP A 263 4.79 7.90 -14.60
CA ASP A 263 3.72 6.92 -14.38
C ASP A 263 2.34 7.60 -14.42
N ILE A 264 2.21 8.79 -13.84
CA ILE A 264 0.96 9.55 -13.81
C ILE A 264 0.57 10.00 -15.22
N ASP A 265 1.52 10.51 -16.00
CA ASP A 265 1.29 10.96 -17.38
C ASP A 265 0.81 9.80 -18.29
N ILE A 266 1.31 8.59 -18.06
CA ILE A 266 0.88 7.39 -18.80
C ILE A 266 -0.51 6.94 -18.34
N ALA A 267 -0.78 7.02 -17.04
CA ALA A 267 -1.97 6.43 -16.44
C ALA A 267 -3.22 7.33 -16.53
N ILE A 268 -3.05 8.65 -16.57
CA ILE A 268 -4.15 9.61 -16.65
C ILE A 268 -4.24 10.15 -18.08
N PRO A 269 -5.26 9.75 -18.87
CA PRO A 269 -5.40 10.21 -20.24
C PRO A 269 -5.64 11.73 -20.28
N ALA A 270 -5.22 12.35 -21.38
CA ALA A 270 -5.50 13.76 -21.63
C ALA A 270 -7.02 14.00 -21.60
N ILE A 271 -7.43 14.95 -20.76
CA ILE A 271 -8.82 15.35 -20.64
C ILE A 271 -9.20 16.12 -21.91
N ASP A 272 -10.27 15.68 -22.59
CA ASP A 272 -10.89 16.48 -23.66
C ASP A 272 -11.66 17.63 -23.01
N THR A 273 -11.16 18.85 -23.20
CA THR A 273 -11.74 20.06 -22.60
C THR A 273 -12.92 20.61 -23.42
N SER A 274 -13.28 19.97 -24.53
CA SER A 274 -14.32 20.44 -25.45
C SER A 274 -15.72 20.41 -24.82
N ASP A 275 -15.96 19.48 -23.88
CA ASP A 275 -17.28 19.22 -23.28
C ASP A 275 -17.37 19.59 -21.79
N ILE A 276 -16.37 20.33 -21.25
CA ILE A 276 -16.34 20.71 -19.84
C ILE A 276 -17.02 22.07 -19.64
N GLU A 277 -18.20 22.06 -19.03
CA GLU A 277 -18.84 23.28 -18.55
C GLU A 277 -18.08 23.85 -17.34
N LEU A 278 -17.82 25.16 -17.36
CA LEU A 278 -17.17 25.83 -16.24
C LEU A 278 -18.09 25.81 -15.00
N PRO A 279 -17.57 25.39 -13.83
CA PRO A 279 -18.34 25.47 -12.59
C PRO A 279 -18.80 26.89 -12.27
N THR A 280 -20.07 27.05 -11.92
CA THR A 280 -20.71 28.36 -11.68
C THR A 280 -20.05 29.18 -10.57
N PHE A 281 -19.46 28.51 -9.57
CA PHE A 281 -18.75 29.17 -8.46
C PHE A 281 -17.50 29.95 -8.89
N LEU A 282 -16.91 29.65 -10.06
CA LEU A 282 -15.75 30.39 -10.57
C LEU A 282 -16.09 31.86 -10.88
N SER A 283 -17.37 32.17 -11.07
CA SER A 283 -17.85 33.56 -11.25
C SER A 283 -17.66 34.43 -10.00
N GLU A 284 -17.55 33.82 -8.82
CA GLU A 284 -17.38 34.50 -7.53
C GLU A 284 -15.94 34.97 -7.30
N TYR A 285 -14.97 34.45 -8.07
CA TYR A 285 -13.55 34.76 -7.91
C TYR A 285 -13.08 35.75 -8.99
N PRO A 286 -12.69 37.00 -8.64
CA PRO A 286 -12.24 38.00 -9.61
C PRO A 286 -11.07 37.53 -10.47
N CYS A 287 -10.21 36.67 -9.91
CA CYS A 287 -9.07 36.09 -10.61
C CYS A 287 -9.45 35.07 -11.70
N ALA A 288 -10.67 34.52 -11.67
CA ALA A 288 -11.14 33.50 -12.60
C ALA A 288 -12.13 34.04 -13.64
N GLN A 289 -12.57 35.31 -13.52
CA GLN A 289 -13.56 35.92 -14.42
C GLN A 289 -13.14 35.95 -15.90
N PHE A 290 -11.84 35.97 -16.20
CA PHE A 290 -11.34 35.92 -17.57
C PHE A 290 -11.73 34.60 -18.27
N LEU A 291 -11.81 33.49 -17.54
CA LEU A 291 -12.23 32.18 -18.10
C LEU A 291 -13.68 32.20 -18.58
N LEU A 292 -14.55 32.99 -17.94
CA LEU A 292 -15.96 33.12 -18.31
C LEU A 292 -16.16 34.05 -19.53
N GLN A 293 -15.26 35.04 -19.72
CA GLN A 293 -15.33 35.96 -20.87
C GLN A 293 -15.05 35.25 -22.20
N HIS A 294 -14.27 34.16 -22.19
CA HIS A 294 -13.92 33.40 -23.39
C HIS A 294 -15.03 32.47 -23.91
N GLN A 295 -16.12 32.23 -23.15
CA GLN A 295 -17.27 31.47 -23.66
C GLN A 295 -18.24 32.30 -24.50
N ASN A 296 -18.29 33.62 -24.31
CA ASN A 296 -19.33 34.49 -24.89
C ASN A 296 -18.98 35.11 -26.26
N VAL A 297 -17.83 34.76 -26.84
CA VAL A 297 -17.42 35.25 -28.16
C VAL A 297 -17.47 34.09 -29.13
N GLY A 298 -18.48 34.07 -30.02
CA GLY A 298 -18.68 33.08 -31.09
C GLY A 298 -17.60 33.08 -32.19
N TYR A 299 -16.35 33.36 -31.83
CA TYR A 299 -15.17 33.16 -32.65
C TYR A 299 -14.22 32.23 -31.91
N SER A 300 -13.98 31.06 -32.49
CA SER A 300 -12.93 30.13 -32.11
C SER A 300 -11.55 30.82 -32.14
N ARG A 301 -11.15 31.44 -31.04
CA ARG A 301 -9.74 31.59 -30.69
C ARG A 301 -9.45 30.53 -29.64
N LYS A 302 -8.57 29.58 -29.98
CA LYS A 302 -7.99 28.65 -29.01
C LYS A 302 -7.48 29.50 -27.82
N PRO A 303 -7.71 29.09 -26.56
CA PRO A 303 -7.14 29.80 -25.42
C PRO A 303 -5.63 29.95 -25.67
N GLU A 304 -5.16 31.18 -25.78
CA GLU A 304 -3.75 31.44 -25.95
C GLU A 304 -3.08 31.15 -24.60
N TRP A 305 -1.92 30.50 -24.63
CA TRP A 305 -1.17 30.07 -23.43
C TRP A 305 -0.92 31.21 -22.43
N THR A 306 -0.96 32.46 -22.88
CA THR A 306 -0.92 33.69 -22.09
C THR A 306 -2.03 33.79 -21.04
N ASP A 307 -3.23 33.29 -21.31
CA ASP A 307 -4.37 33.37 -20.40
C ASP A 307 -4.28 32.31 -19.28
N LEU A 308 -3.75 31.13 -19.61
CA LEU A 308 -3.40 30.09 -18.62
C LEU A 308 -2.24 30.54 -17.70
N ILE A 309 -1.25 31.25 -18.23
CA ILE A 309 -0.12 31.77 -17.43
C ILE A 309 -0.60 32.85 -16.44
N LYS A 310 -1.50 33.75 -16.86
CA LYS A 310 -2.11 34.74 -15.96
C LYS A 310 -2.91 34.07 -14.84
N ALA A 311 -3.64 33.00 -15.15
CA ALA A 311 -4.34 32.20 -14.14
C ALA A 311 -3.39 31.67 -13.07
N LEU A 312 -2.24 31.13 -13.51
CA LEU A 312 -1.23 30.53 -12.65
C LEU A 312 -0.45 31.56 -11.81
N GLU A 313 -0.21 32.76 -12.35
CA GLU A 313 0.43 33.84 -11.61
C GLU A 313 -0.44 34.36 -10.45
N VAL A 314 -1.76 34.44 -10.65
CA VAL A 314 -2.67 34.87 -9.59
C VAL A 314 -2.76 33.87 -8.43
N PHE A 315 -2.68 32.57 -8.74
CA PHE A 315 -2.59 31.51 -7.72
C PHE A 315 -1.26 31.52 -6.94
N LYS A 316 -0.19 32.10 -7.50
CA LYS A 316 1.12 32.20 -6.84
C LYS A 316 1.23 33.41 -5.91
N SER A 317 0.38 34.42 -6.09
CA SER A 317 0.32 35.65 -5.31
C SER A 317 -0.74 35.65 -4.19
N SER A 318 -1.42 34.51 -3.97
CA SER A 318 -2.41 34.29 -2.91
C SER A 318 -1.84 33.33 -1.86
#